data_AF-A0A538BJV0-F1
#
_entry.id   AF-A0A538BJV0-F1
#
_cell.length_a   1.000
_cell.length_b   1.000
_cell.length_c   1.000
_cell.angle_alpha   90.00
_cell.angle_beta   90.00
_cell.angle_gamma   90.00
#
_symmetry.space_group_name_H-M   'P 1'
#
loop_
_entity.id
_entity.type
_entity.pdbx_description
1 polymer ?
#
loop_
_entity_poly.entity_id
_entity_poly.type
_entity_poly.pdbx_seq_one_letter_code
_entity_poly.pdbx_strand_id
1 'polypeptide(L)'
;MLRAALRRFIVLLAGIAGVTATLSLLAALLGGGSIDRALSLGFYLVGSFLLIAGFFVGNRGPVRPKGSGTPLFGARIMRWATPLEREESINESAVYVAIGFALILIGVVADSHARLL
;
A
#
# COMPACT_ATOMS: atom_id res chain seq x y z
N MET A 1 -14.39 -19.16 -5.40
CA MET A 1 -14.21 -17.75 -4.97
C MET A 1 -12.74 -17.37 -4.80
N LEU A 2 -11.93 -18.18 -4.10
CA LEU A 2 -10.50 -17.90 -3.86
C LEU A 2 -9.68 -17.59 -5.12
N ARG A 3 -9.86 -18.36 -6.22
CA ARG A 3 -9.18 -18.11 -7.50
C ARG A 3 -9.46 -16.71 -8.07
N ALA A 4 -10.70 -16.22 -7.94
CA ALA A 4 -11.07 -14.90 -8.43
C ALA A 4 -10.51 -13.78 -7.55
N ALA A 5 -10.49 -13.97 -6.23
CA ALA A 5 -9.86 -13.06 -5.28
C ALA A 5 -8.34 -12.97 -5.53
N LEU A 6 -7.67 -14.12 -5.69
CA LEU A 6 -6.24 -14.18 -6.01
C LEU A 6 -5.93 -13.47 -7.33
N ARG A 7 -6.75 -13.68 -8.37
CA ARG A 7 -6.58 -12.98 -9.64
C ARG A 7 -6.67 -11.46 -9.47
N ARG A 8 -7.67 -10.95 -8.74
CA ARG A 8 -7.81 -9.51 -8.48
C ARG A 8 -6.63 -8.97 -7.69
N PHE A 9 -6.18 -9.70 -6.68
CA PHE A 9 -5.02 -9.34 -5.88
C PHE A 9 -3.74 -9.26 -6.74
N ILE A 10 -3.49 -10.27 -7.59
CA ILE A 10 -2.33 -10.28 -8.50
C ILE A 10 -2.40 -9.12 -9.48
N VAL A 11 -3.58 -8.82 -10.04
CA VAL A 11 -3.75 -7.67 -10.96
C VAL A 11 -3.44 -6.36 -10.26
N LEU A 12 -3.92 -6.16 -9.02
CA LEU A 12 -3.63 -4.97 -8.23
C LEU A 12 -2.13 -4.87 -7.90
N LEU A 13 -1.53 -5.96 -7.43
CA LEU A 13 -0.11 -6.02 -7.10
C LEU A 13 0.76 -5.73 -8.33
N ALA A 14 0.49 -6.39 -9.45
CA ALA A 14 1.22 -6.20 -10.70
C ALA A 14 1.04 -4.78 -11.26
N GLY A 15 -0.17 -4.21 -11.16
CA GLY A 15 -0.44 -2.83 -11.56
C GLY A 15 0.36 -1.83 -10.76
N ILE A 16 0.32 -1.92 -9.42
CA ILE A 16 1.08 -1.03 -8.53
C ILE A 16 2.58 -1.23 -8.76
N ALA A 17 3.05 -2.48 -8.78
CA ALA A 17 4.47 -2.79 -8.98
C ALA A 17 4.98 -2.26 -10.33
N GLY A 18 4.20 -2.42 -11.39
CA GLY A 18 4.54 -1.93 -12.73
C GLY A 18 4.64 -0.40 -12.79
N VAL A 19 3.68 0.31 -12.19
CA VAL A 19 3.73 1.79 -12.09
C VAL A 19 4.93 2.23 -11.27
N THR A 20 5.17 1.63 -10.10
CA THR A 20 6.34 1.93 -9.25
C THR A 20 7.64 1.71 -10.00
N ALA A 21 7.82 0.56 -10.64
CA ALA A 21 9.01 0.26 -11.42
C ALA A 21 9.22 1.27 -12.56
N THR A 22 8.17 1.60 -13.31
CA THR A 22 8.23 2.55 -14.42
C THR A 22 8.68 3.93 -13.94
N LEU A 23 8.06 4.45 -12.87
CA LEU A 23 8.41 5.75 -12.31
C LEU A 23 9.83 5.76 -11.72
N SER A 24 10.23 4.69 -11.04
CA SER A 24 11.59 4.53 -10.52
C SER A 24 12.64 4.52 -11.63
N LEU A 25 12.39 3.80 -12.73
CA LEU A 25 13.30 3.74 -13.86
C LEU A 25 13.40 5.11 -14.55
N LEU A 26 12.28 5.81 -14.73
CA LEU A 26 12.30 7.18 -15.26
C LEU A 26 13.12 8.12 -14.36
N ALA A 27 12.97 8.02 -13.03
CA ALA A 27 13.77 8.78 -12.08
C ALA A 27 15.26 8.44 -12.17
N ALA A 28 15.61 7.15 -12.34
CA ALA A 28 16.99 6.70 -12.52
C ALA A 28 17.62 7.27 -13.79
N LEU A 29 16.88 7.24 -14.90
CA LEU A 29 17.33 7.77 -16.19
C LEU A 29 17.60 9.27 -16.13
N LEU A 30 16.75 10.03 -15.43
CA LEU A 30 16.92 11.46 -15.24
C LEU A 30 18.05 11.79 -14.26
N GLY A 31 18.26 10.96 -13.24
CA GLY A 31 19.26 11.17 -12.19
C GLY A 31 20.64 10.56 -12.47
N GLY A 32 20.79 9.73 -13.52
CA GLY A 32 22.03 9.00 -13.83
C GLY A 32 22.41 7.93 -12.79
N GLY A 33 21.43 7.43 -12.02
CA GLY A 33 21.65 6.46 -10.94
C GLY A 33 21.65 5.00 -11.41
N SER A 34 21.99 4.07 -10.50
CA SER A 34 21.90 2.63 -10.78
C SER A 34 20.45 2.14 -10.81
N ILE A 35 20.16 1.23 -11.74
CA ILE A 35 18.80 0.71 -12.00
C ILE A 35 18.28 -0.11 -10.81
N ASP A 36 19.13 -1.01 -10.30
CA ASP A 36 18.91 -1.85 -9.12
C ASP A 36 18.46 -1.00 -7.92
N ARG A 37 19.22 0.04 -7.60
CA ARG A 37 18.94 0.94 -6.48
C ARG A 37 17.65 1.72 -6.68
N ALA A 38 17.40 2.24 -7.87
CA ALA A 38 16.20 3.02 -8.14
C ALA A 38 14.91 2.18 -8.03
N LEU A 39 14.94 0.95 -8.54
CA LEU A 39 13.85 -0.01 -8.39
C LEU A 39 13.62 -0.37 -6.92
N SER A 40 14.69 -0.77 -6.23
CA SER A 40 14.63 -1.15 -4.81
C SER A 40 14.08 -0.02 -3.95
N LEU A 41 14.60 1.19 -4.11
CA LEU A 41 14.14 2.38 -3.39
C LEU A 41 12.68 2.69 -3.67
N GLY A 42 12.24 2.59 -4.93
CA GLY A 42 10.83 2.79 -5.29
C GLY A 42 9.89 1.80 -4.62
N PHE A 43 10.24 0.52 -4.67
CA PHE A 43 9.47 -0.54 -4.02
C PHE A 43 9.46 -0.40 -2.50
N TYR A 44 10.58 -0.04 -1.88
CA TYR A 44 10.64 0.26 -0.45
C TYR A 44 9.80 1.46 -0.08
N LEU A 45 9.85 2.54 -0.85
CA LEU A 45 9.10 3.77 -0.59
C LEU A 45 7.59 3.52 -0.67
N VAL A 46 7.12 2.96 -1.79
CA VAL A 46 5.70 2.68 -2.01
C VAL A 46 5.21 1.59 -1.07
N GLY A 47 6.00 0.53 -0.87
CA GLY A 47 5.67 -0.55 0.05
C GLY A 47 5.53 -0.06 1.50
N SER A 48 6.48 0.75 1.97
CA SER A 48 6.42 1.34 3.32
C SER A 48 5.24 2.30 3.47
N PHE A 49 4.97 3.13 2.46
CA PHE A 49 3.80 4.00 2.44
C PHE A 49 2.50 3.19 2.59
N LEU A 50 2.34 2.10 1.84
CA LEU A 50 1.16 1.24 1.93
C LEU A 50 1.05 0.53 3.29
N LEU A 51 2.16 0.09 3.90
CA LEU A 51 2.14 -0.47 5.25
C LEU A 51 1.64 0.56 6.27
N ILE A 52 2.16 1.79 6.22
CA ILE A 52 1.77 2.88 7.12
C ILE A 52 0.28 3.24 6.89
N ALA A 53 -0.13 3.40 5.64
CA ALA A 53 -1.52 3.66 5.29
C ALA A 53 -2.44 2.53 5.78
N GLY A 54 -2.05 1.28 5.58
CA GLY A 54 -2.76 0.10 6.05
C GLY A 54 -2.94 0.09 7.57
N PHE A 55 -1.90 0.45 8.32
CA PHE A 55 -1.98 0.61 9.78
C PHE A 55 -3.03 1.64 10.16
N PHE A 56 -3.00 2.85 9.60
CA PHE A 56 -3.98 3.89 9.94
C PHE A 56 -5.41 3.54 9.49
N VAL A 57 -5.57 2.88 8.35
CA VAL A 57 -6.86 2.40 7.83
C VAL A 57 -7.47 1.34 8.74
N GLY A 58 -6.66 0.39 9.21
CA GLY A 58 -7.10 -0.68 10.11
C GLY A 58 -7.37 -0.20 11.53
N ASN A 59 -6.60 0.79 12.00
CA ASN A 59 -6.75 1.40 13.32
C ASN A 59 -7.74 2.57 13.35
N ARG A 60 -8.58 2.75 12.33
CA ARG A 60 -9.64 3.76 12.36
C ARG A 60 -10.56 3.48 13.55
N GLY A 61 -10.62 4.42 14.49
CA GLY A 61 -11.35 4.28 15.74
C GLY A 61 -12.83 3.92 15.57
N PRO A 62 -13.47 3.44 16.65
CA PRO A 62 -14.86 2.98 16.61
C PRO A 62 -15.86 4.13 16.42
N VAL A 63 -15.41 5.37 16.57
CA VAL A 63 -16.19 6.60 16.37
C VAL A 63 -15.90 7.16 14.98
N ARG A 64 -16.97 7.39 14.20
CA ARG A 64 -16.92 7.83 12.80
C ARG A 64 -17.72 9.13 12.59
N PRO A 65 -17.29 9.99 11.66
CA PRO A 65 -18.04 11.19 11.29
C PRO A 65 -19.40 10.84 10.70
N LYS A 66 -20.43 11.62 11.04
CA LYS A 66 -21.77 11.53 10.44
C LYS A 66 -21.84 12.49 9.24
N GLY A 67 -22.06 11.94 8.05
CA GLY A 67 -22.08 12.68 6.78
C GLY A 67 -21.51 11.82 5.64
N SER A 68 -21.60 12.30 4.40
CA SER A 68 -20.91 11.70 3.25
C SER A 68 -19.55 12.38 3.04
N GLY A 69 -18.51 11.58 2.79
CA GLY A 69 -17.17 12.06 2.44
C GLY A 69 -16.15 12.09 3.59
N THR A 70 -14.88 12.28 3.23
CA THR A 70 -13.74 12.38 4.17
C THR A 70 -13.66 13.82 4.70
N PRO A 71 -13.95 14.08 5.99
CA PRO A 71 -13.90 15.43 6.51
C PRO A 71 -12.44 15.91 6.60
N LEU A 72 -12.07 16.91 5.79
CA LEU A 72 -10.73 17.51 5.81
C LEU A 72 -10.43 18.29 7.10
N PHE A 73 -11.48 18.80 7.78
CA PHE A 73 -11.39 19.61 8.99
C PHE A 73 -12.18 19.01 10.15
N GLY A 74 -12.00 17.71 10.39
CA GLY A 74 -12.76 17.00 11.42
C GLY A 74 -14.28 17.01 11.18
N ALA A 75 -15.03 16.20 11.93
CA ALA A 75 -16.49 16.26 11.89
C ALA A 75 -17.02 16.68 13.25
N ARG A 76 -17.97 17.62 13.24
CA ARG A 76 -18.67 18.04 14.46
C ARG A 76 -19.65 16.99 14.97
N ILE A 77 -20.13 16.12 14.08
CA ILE A 77 -21.13 15.11 14.41
C ILE A 77 -20.50 13.74 14.24
N MET A 78 -20.50 12.95 15.32
CA MET A 78 -19.91 11.62 15.39
C MET A 78 -20.99 10.56 15.61
N ARG A 79 -20.73 9.33 15.15
CA ARG A 79 -21.54 8.13 15.39
C ARG A 79 -20.64 6.92 15.60
N TRP A 80 -21.19 5.83 16.13
CA TRP A 80 -20.48 4.56 16.19
C TRP A 80 -20.42 3.86 14.83
N ALA A 81 -19.31 3.14 14.60
CA ALA A 81 -19.12 2.30 13.44
C ALA A 81 -20.00 1.04 13.52
N THR A 82 -20.64 0.69 12.42
CA THR A 82 -21.37 -0.59 12.31
C THR A 82 -20.37 -1.76 12.28
N PRO A 83 -20.80 -3.01 12.56
CA PRO A 83 -19.93 -4.17 12.40
C PRO A 83 -19.38 -4.31 10.98
N LEU A 84 -20.19 -4.05 9.96
CA LEU A 84 -19.79 -4.12 8.55
C LEU A 84 -18.67 -3.11 8.22
N GLU A 85 -18.76 -1.89 8.74
CA GLU A 85 -17.72 -0.86 8.55
C GLU A 85 -16.40 -1.23 9.21
N ARG A 86 -16.46 -1.98 10.32
CA ARG A 86 -15.26 -2.50 11.00
C ARG A 86 -14.62 -3.61 10.16
N GLU A 87 -15.42 -4.55 9.67
CA GLU A 87 -14.94 -5.61 8.77
C GLU A 87 -14.33 -5.02 7.49
N GLU A 88 -14.97 -4.02 6.89
CA GLU A 88 -14.45 -3.32 5.71
C GLU A 88 -13.12 -2.63 6.02
N SER A 89 -13.00 -1.93 7.16
CA SER A 89 -11.74 -1.28 7.56
C SER A 89 -10.61 -2.30 7.75
N ILE A 90 -10.90 -3.47 8.34
CA ILE A 90 -9.93 -4.56 8.53
C ILE A 90 -9.53 -5.16 7.18
N ASN A 91 -10.50 -5.43 6.31
CA ASN A 91 -10.25 -6.01 4.98
C ASN A 91 -9.45 -5.06 4.09
N GLU A 92 -9.78 -3.76 4.09
CA GLU A 92 -9.05 -2.71 3.36
C GLU A 92 -7.60 -2.62 3.86
N SER A 93 -7.42 -2.61 5.19
CA SER A 93 -6.11 -2.64 5.83
C SER A 93 -5.28 -3.87 5.43
N ALA A 94 -5.88 -5.06 5.45
CA ALA A 94 -5.20 -6.30 5.07
C ALA A 94 -4.70 -6.26 3.62
N VAL A 95 -5.46 -5.66 2.69
CA VAL A 95 -5.02 -5.48 1.30
C VAL A 95 -3.82 -4.54 1.22
N TYR A 96 -3.87 -3.37 1.87
CA TYR A 96 -2.73 -2.45 1.88
C TYR A 96 -1.48 -3.06 2.50
N VAL A 97 -1.63 -3.77 3.62
CA VAL A 97 -0.51 -4.42 4.30
C VAL A 97 0.08 -5.54 3.45
N ALA A 98 -0.76 -6.40 2.86
CA ALA A 98 -0.29 -7.51 2.02
C ALA A 98 0.42 -7.02 0.76
N ILE A 99 -0.11 -5.99 0.08
CA ILE A 99 0.55 -5.38 -1.08
C ILE A 99 1.83 -4.68 -0.66
N GLY A 100 1.80 -3.87 0.41
CA GLY A 100 2.96 -3.14 0.90
C GLY A 100 4.12 -4.08 1.25
N PHE A 101 3.82 -5.16 1.95
CA PHE A 101 4.79 -6.20 2.29
C PHE A 101 5.34 -6.90 1.03
N ALA A 102 4.47 -7.28 0.08
CA ALA A 102 4.90 -7.91 -1.16
C ALA A 102 5.82 -7.00 -1.99
N LEU A 103 5.53 -5.69 -2.07
CA LEU A 103 6.40 -4.73 -2.74
C LEU A 103 7.77 -4.63 -2.07
N ILE A 104 7.82 -4.61 -0.73
CA ILE A 104 9.10 -4.62 -0.01
C ILE A 104 9.91 -5.86 -0.36
N LEU A 105 9.29 -7.05 -0.38
CA LEU A 105 9.98 -8.28 -0.79
C LEU A 105 10.50 -8.21 -2.23
N ILE A 106 9.73 -7.65 -3.15
CA ILE A 106 10.18 -7.41 -4.54
C ILE A 106 11.38 -6.45 -4.54
N GLY A 107 11.33 -5.38 -3.73
CA GLY A 107 12.44 -4.45 -3.55
C GLY A 107 13.70 -5.14 -3.04
N VAL A 108 13.58 -6.02 -2.03
CA VAL A 108 14.69 -6.82 -1.49
C VAL A 108 15.32 -7.70 -2.57
N VAL A 109 14.50 -8.35 -3.40
CA VAL A 109 14.99 -9.19 -4.50
C VAL A 109 15.67 -8.36 -5.60
N ALA A 110 15.22 -7.13 -5.83
CA ALA A 110 15.82 -6.20 -6.78
C ALA A 110 17.13 -5.55 -6.26
N ASP A 111 17.35 -5.59 -4.95
CA ASP A 111 18.45 -4.90 -4.28
C ASP A 111 19.72 -5.75 -4.30
N SER A 112 20.65 -5.42 -5.20
CA SER A 112 21.96 -6.07 -5.29
C SER A 112 22.84 -5.86 -4.05
N HIS A 113 22.50 -4.91 -3.18
CA HIS A 113 23.24 -4.63 -1.95
C HIS A 113 22.60 -5.24 -0.70
N ALA A 114 21.39 -5.81 -0.80
CA ALA A 114 20.75 -6.53 0.30
C ALA A 114 21.48 -7.86 0.55
N ARG A 115 22.56 -7.84 1.34
CA ARG A 115 23.19 -9.06 1.85
C ARG A 115 22.32 -9.67 2.94
N LEU A 116 21.47 -10.62 2.54
CA LEU A 116 20.70 -11.44 3.48
C LEU A 116 21.38 -12.78 3.81
N LEU A 117 22.56 -13.05 3.25
CA LEU A 117 23.46 -14.17 3.56
C LEU A 117 24.93 -13.74 3.46
#